data_AF-A0A6P0MGY3-F1
#
_entry.id   AF-A0A6P0MGY3-F1
#
_cell.length_a   1.000
_cell.length_b   1.000
_cell.length_c   1.000
_cell.angle_alpha   90.00
_cell.angle_beta   90.00
_cell.angle_gamma   90.00
#
_symmetry.space_group_name_H-M   'P 1'
#
loop_
_entity.id
_entity.type
_entity.pdbx_description
1 polymer ?
#
loop_
_entity_poly.entity_id
_entity_poly.type
_entity_poly.pdbx_seq_one_letter_code
_entity_poly.pdbx_strand_id
1 'polypeptide(L)'
;MASKFTHNWVIVIALVLVIVICFVKDNQAQVSELNSLEGLSDISVSDPYYDALKSLVEYYGVNVIFPDGTFRGDQTLTRGEFVSYLHDSLDVIQESFAISGISSSDPSLLVDNLEQITTALVQENLSWEEELVKIQARLNKLEEKAKVLPN
;
A
#
# COMPACT_ATOMS: atom_id res chain seq x y z
N MET A 1 17.85 18.94 -21.97
CA MET A 1 18.25 18.50 -20.61
C MET A 1 17.07 18.34 -19.64
N ALA A 2 15.92 19.00 -19.84
CA ALA A 2 14.74 18.90 -18.96
C ALA A 2 13.91 17.60 -19.07
N SER A 3 14.01 16.85 -20.17
CA SER A 3 13.16 15.67 -20.44
C SER A 3 13.53 14.41 -19.64
N LYS A 4 14.78 14.28 -19.16
CA LYS A 4 15.22 13.12 -18.38
C LYS A 4 14.76 13.18 -16.91
N PHE A 5 14.60 14.40 -16.38
CA PHE A 5 14.13 14.61 -15.01
C PHE A 5 12.64 14.26 -14.84
N THR A 6 11.83 14.49 -15.88
CA THR A 6 10.42 14.11 -15.90
C THR A 6 10.21 12.61 -16.09
N HIS A 7 11.08 11.91 -16.85
CA HIS A 7 10.96 10.46 -17.04
C HIS A 7 11.30 9.67 -15.76
N ASN A 8 12.37 10.04 -15.03
CA ASN A 8 12.74 9.31 -13.81
C ASN A 8 11.68 9.44 -12.71
N TRP A 9 11.10 10.63 -12.52
CA TRP A 9 10.03 10.83 -11.54
C TRP A 9 8.75 10.07 -11.89
N VAL A 10 8.40 9.96 -13.18
CA VAL A 10 7.24 9.18 -13.63
C VAL A 10 7.44 7.68 -13.38
N ILE A 11 8.64 7.15 -13.59
CA ILE A 11 8.96 5.74 -13.30
C ILE A 11 8.90 5.46 -11.80
N VAL A 12 9.46 6.34 -10.96
CA VAL A 12 9.40 6.19 -9.50
C VAL A 12 7.96 6.24 -9.00
N ILE A 13 7.15 7.19 -9.49
CA ILE A 13 5.73 7.29 -9.14
C ILE A 13 4.97 6.04 -9.61
N ALA A 14 5.24 5.54 -10.82
CA ALA A 14 4.61 4.34 -11.34
C ALA A 14 4.98 3.09 -10.52
N LEU A 15 6.24 2.95 -10.10
CA LEU A 15 6.69 1.83 -9.25
C LEU A 15 6.07 1.91 -7.85
N VAL A 16 6.02 3.10 -7.24
CA VAL A 16 5.36 3.30 -5.96
C VAL A 16 3.85 2.99 -6.05
N LEU A 17 3.19 3.43 -7.12
CA LEU A 17 1.77 3.12 -7.34
C LEU A 17 1.54 1.62 -7.56
N VAL A 18 2.40 0.93 -8.32
CA VAL A 18 2.31 -0.52 -8.53
C VAL A 18 2.52 -1.27 -7.22
N ILE A 19 3.48 -0.87 -6.39
CA ILE A 19 3.72 -1.46 -5.07
C ILE A 19 2.51 -1.28 -4.16
N VAL A 20 1.94 -0.07 -4.11
CA VAL A 20 0.73 0.22 -3.32
C VAL A 20 -0.46 -0.60 -3.81
N ILE A 21 -0.67 -0.73 -5.13
CA ILE A 21 -1.76 -1.52 -5.71
C ILE A 21 -1.58 -3.01 -5.44
N CYS A 22 -0.37 -3.55 -5.59
CA CYS A 22 -0.07 -4.96 -5.28
C CYS A 22 -0.27 -5.26 -3.78
N PHE A 23 0.20 -4.36 -2.90
CA PHE A 23 0.05 -4.48 -1.45
C PHE A 23 -1.43 -4.45 -1.00
N VAL A 24 -2.25 -3.60 -1.63
CA VAL A 24 -3.70 -3.55 -1.37
C VAL A 24 -4.40 -4.82 -1.86
N LYS A 25 -3.90 -5.46 -2.92
CA LYS A 25 -4.53 -6.65 -3.53
C LYS A 25 -4.27 -7.94 -2.75
N ASP A 26 -3.09 -8.11 -2.16
CA ASP A 26 -2.78 -9.26 -1.31
C ASP A 26 -3.47 -9.17 0.06
N ASN A 27 -3.76 -7.96 0.55
CA ASN A 27 -4.53 -7.73 1.78
C ASN A 27 -6.03 -8.07 1.66
N GLN A 28 -6.56 -8.30 0.45
CA GLN A 28 -7.96 -8.70 0.25
C GLN A 28 -8.18 -10.22 0.34
N ALA A 29 -7.11 -11.03 0.37
CA ALA A 29 -7.20 -12.49 0.29
C ALA A 29 -7.22 -13.22 1.64
N GLN A 30 -7.03 -12.52 2.77
CA GLN A 30 -6.97 -13.14 4.11
C GLN A 30 -8.16 -12.82 5.04
N VAL A 31 -9.16 -12.05 4.59
CA VAL A 31 -10.33 -11.70 5.44
C VAL A 31 -11.57 -12.54 5.14
N SER A 32 -11.46 -13.54 4.26
CA SER A 32 -12.59 -14.37 3.85
C SER A 32 -12.66 -15.69 4.62
N GLU A 33 -12.91 -15.61 5.93
CA GLU A 33 -13.73 -16.63 6.59
C GLU A 33 -14.40 -16.04 7.84
N LEU A 34 -15.73 -15.94 7.76
CA LEU A 34 -16.69 -15.68 8.84
C LEU A 34 -16.86 -14.22 9.30
N ASN A 35 -17.63 -13.44 8.55
CA ASN A 35 -18.70 -12.56 9.06
C ASN A 35 -19.58 -12.13 7.89
N SER A 36 -20.39 -13.04 7.37
CA SER A 36 -21.42 -12.69 6.37
C SER A 36 -22.40 -11.69 7.00
N LEU A 37 -22.43 -10.46 6.48
CA LEU A 37 -23.31 -9.35 6.91
C LEU A 37 -24.81 -9.54 6.56
N GLU A 38 -25.28 -10.77 6.44
CA GLU A 38 -26.69 -11.06 6.14
C GLU A 38 -27.65 -10.79 7.32
N GLY A 39 -27.21 -10.18 8.43
CA GLY A 39 -27.94 -10.24 9.71
C GLY A 39 -28.07 -8.99 10.56
N LEU A 40 -27.73 -7.79 10.08
CA LEU A 40 -28.07 -6.58 10.86
C LEU A 40 -29.58 -6.33 10.80
N SER A 41 -30.22 -6.43 11.96
CA SER A 41 -31.69 -6.36 12.06
C SER A 41 -32.24 -4.93 11.93
N ASP A 42 -31.40 -3.91 12.12
CA ASP A 42 -31.80 -2.51 12.26
C ASP A 42 -31.36 -1.61 11.11
N ILE A 43 -30.54 -2.10 10.17
CA ILE A 43 -30.03 -1.31 9.03
C ILE A 43 -30.37 -2.01 7.72
N SER A 44 -30.94 -1.25 6.79
CA SER A 44 -31.22 -1.72 5.44
C SER A 44 -30.08 -1.39 4.48
N VAL A 45 -30.02 -2.11 3.36
CA VAL A 45 -29.02 -1.89 2.30
C VAL A 45 -29.11 -0.47 1.68
N SER A 46 -30.23 0.23 1.83
CA SER A 46 -30.40 1.61 1.35
C SER A 46 -29.91 2.68 2.33
N ASP A 47 -29.44 2.28 3.51
CA ASP A 47 -29.00 3.20 4.55
C ASP A 47 -27.63 3.82 4.22
N PRO A 48 -27.44 5.15 4.44
CA PRO A 48 -26.17 5.82 4.17
C PRO A 48 -24.97 5.25 4.94
N TYR A 49 -25.17 4.55 6.05
CA TYR A 49 -24.09 3.98 6.86
C TYR A 49 -23.79 2.52 6.52
N TYR A 50 -24.59 1.88 5.66
CA TYR A 50 -24.45 0.47 5.31
C TYR A 50 -23.05 0.16 4.74
N ASP A 51 -22.58 0.95 3.78
CA ASP A 51 -21.27 0.73 3.13
C ASP A 51 -20.10 0.91 4.12
N ALA A 52 -20.21 1.87 5.03
CA ALA A 52 -19.19 2.14 6.03
C ALA A 52 -19.12 1.02 7.08
N LEU A 53 -20.26 0.54 7.55
CA LEU A 53 -20.35 -0.58 8.49
C LEU A 53 -19.91 -1.88 7.86
N LYS A 54 -20.28 -2.08 6.59
CA LYS A 54 -19.80 -3.20 5.82
C LYS A 54 -18.29 -3.22 5.74
N SER A 55 -17.69 -2.08 5.39
CA SER A 55 -16.25 -1.92 5.37
C SER A 55 -15.62 -2.24 6.72
N LEU A 56 -16.20 -1.73 7.80
CA LEU A 56 -15.69 -1.86 9.16
C LEU A 56 -15.71 -3.31 9.69
N VAL A 57 -16.78 -4.05 9.44
CA VAL A 57 -16.96 -5.42 9.94
C VAL A 57 -16.29 -6.45 9.02
N GLU A 58 -16.48 -6.35 7.70
CA GLU A 58 -15.95 -7.34 6.75
C GLU A 58 -14.46 -7.15 6.46
N TYR A 59 -13.94 -5.93 6.41
CA TYR A 59 -12.54 -5.69 6.03
C TYR A 59 -11.64 -5.37 7.23
N TYR A 60 -12.17 -4.69 8.24
CA TYR A 60 -11.40 -4.33 9.42
C TYR A 60 -11.71 -5.22 10.63
N GLY A 61 -12.71 -6.11 10.59
CA GLY A 61 -13.01 -7.02 11.70
C GLY A 61 -13.40 -6.33 13.02
N VAL A 62 -13.70 -5.03 13.00
CA VAL A 62 -14.06 -4.27 14.20
C VAL A 62 -15.52 -4.59 14.55
N ASN A 63 -15.73 -5.15 15.74
CA ASN A 63 -17.07 -5.54 16.18
C ASN A 63 -17.80 -4.35 16.82
N VAL A 64 -18.71 -3.74 16.06
CA VAL A 64 -19.61 -2.68 16.54
C VAL A 64 -21.05 -3.14 16.73
N ILE A 65 -21.33 -4.43 16.52
CA ILE A 65 -22.68 -4.99 16.53
C ILE A 65 -22.99 -5.50 17.95
N PHE A 66 -24.13 -5.09 18.49
CA PHE A 66 -24.60 -5.58 19.77
C PHE A 66 -24.95 -7.08 19.70
N PRO A 67 -24.96 -7.80 20.84
CA PRO A 67 -25.28 -9.23 20.88
C PRO A 67 -26.69 -9.58 20.35
N ASP A 68 -27.57 -8.60 20.22
CA ASP A 68 -28.91 -8.74 19.63
C ASP A 68 -28.93 -8.53 18.10
N GLY A 69 -27.77 -8.34 17.47
CA GLY A 69 -27.64 -8.18 16.02
C GLY A 69 -27.98 -6.78 15.52
N THR A 70 -27.90 -5.76 16.38
CA THR A 70 -28.21 -4.36 16.02
C THR A 70 -26.96 -3.47 16.09
N PHE A 71 -26.91 -2.38 15.32
CA PHE A 71 -25.87 -1.35 15.39
C PHE A 71 -26.27 -0.16 16.27
N ARG A 72 -27.57 0.19 16.28
CA ARG A 72 -28.15 1.28 17.07
C ARG A 72 -27.55 2.66 16.78
N GLY A 73 -27.32 2.97 15.51
CA GLY A 73 -26.69 4.22 15.06
C GLY A 73 -27.42 5.51 15.48
N ASP A 74 -28.73 5.44 15.73
CA ASP A 74 -29.54 6.58 16.17
C ASP A 74 -29.49 6.81 17.71
N GLN A 75 -28.82 5.94 18.46
CA GLN A 75 -28.72 6.04 19.93
C GLN A 75 -27.45 6.76 20.37
N THR A 76 -27.52 7.40 21.55
CA THR A 76 -26.34 8.01 22.16
C THR A 76 -25.39 6.94 22.68
N LEU A 77 -24.14 6.99 22.23
CA LEU A 77 -23.07 6.09 22.67
C LEU A 77 -22.72 6.33 24.14
N THR A 78 -22.67 5.27 24.95
CA THR A 78 -22.18 5.35 26.32
C THR A 78 -20.65 5.45 26.34
N ARG A 79 -20.10 6.00 27.43
CA ARG A 79 -18.65 6.07 27.62
C ARG A 79 -17.97 4.70 27.59
N GLY A 80 -18.66 3.66 28.10
CA GLY A 80 -18.13 2.30 28.10
C GLY A 80 -18.03 1.74 26.69
N GLU A 81 -19.11 1.84 25.91
CA GLU A 81 -19.16 1.38 24.53
C GLU A 81 -18.11 2.08 23.66
N PHE A 82 -17.93 3.39 23.83
CA PHE A 82 -16.87 4.13 23.13
C PHE A 82 -15.48 3.56 23.40
N VAL A 83 -15.15 3.26 24.66
CA VAL A 83 -13.83 2.73 25.03
C VAL A 83 -13.64 1.32 24.48
N SER A 84 -14.65 0.47 24.54
CA SER A 84 -14.61 -0.87 23.96
C SER A 84 -14.40 -0.83 22.44
N TYR A 85 -15.22 -0.07 21.71
CA TYR A 85 -15.08 0.04 20.25
C TYR A 85 -13.74 0.65 19.82
N LEU A 86 -13.23 1.64 20.58
CA LEU A 86 -11.91 2.21 20.32
C LEU A 86 -10.81 1.19 20.59
N HIS A 87 -10.91 0.42 21.67
CA HIS A 87 -9.95 -0.63 22.00
C HIS A 87 -9.90 -1.70 20.90
N ASP A 88 -11.06 -2.20 20.48
CA ASP A 88 -11.16 -3.22 19.43
C ASP A 88 -10.60 -2.70 18.10
N SER A 89 -10.85 -1.43 17.76
CA SER A 89 -10.30 -0.79 16.57
C SER A 89 -8.77 -0.68 16.63
N LEU A 90 -8.22 -0.39 17.80
CA LEU A 90 -6.77 -0.28 18.00
C LEU A 90 -6.09 -1.65 17.96
N ASP A 91 -6.74 -2.70 18.45
CA ASP A 91 -6.22 -4.07 18.42
C ASP A 91 -6.09 -4.59 16.99
N VAL A 92 -7.10 -4.37 16.14
CA VAL A 92 -7.04 -4.67 14.69
C VAL A 92 -5.87 -3.96 14.03
N ILE A 93 -5.70 -2.67 14.33
CA ILE A 93 -4.60 -1.88 13.77
C ILE A 93 -3.25 -2.47 14.22
N GLN A 94 -3.11 -2.79 15.50
CA GLN A 94 -1.90 -3.41 16.04
C GLN A 94 -1.60 -4.77 15.39
N GLU A 95 -2.62 -5.60 15.15
CA GLU A 95 -2.49 -6.87 14.45
C GLU A 95 -2.09 -6.68 12.98
N SER A 96 -2.66 -5.70 12.28
CA SER A 96 -2.29 -5.37 10.90
C SER A 96 -0.81 -4.95 10.76
N PHE A 97 -0.27 -4.26 11.76
CA PHE A 97 1.16 -3.93 11.84
C PHE A 97 2.01 -5.18 12.14
N ALA A 98 1.51 -6.08 12.98
CA ALA A 98 2.20 -7.33 13.29
C ALA A 98 2.31 -8.26 12.07
N ILE A 99 1.23 -8.35 11.28
CA ILE A 99 1.16 -9.16 10.04
C ILE A 99 2.04 -8.57 8.93
N SER A 100 2.19 -7.24 8.87
CA SER A 100 3.02 -6.54 7.87
C SER A 100 4.53 -6.74 8.06
N GLY A 101 4.97 -7.58 9.01
CA GLY A 101 6.39 -7.77 9.31
C GLY A 101 7.04 -6.57 10.02
N ILE A 102 6.26 -5.54 10.37
CA ILE A 102 6.67 -4.44 11.26
C ILE A 102 6.46 -4.87 12.71
N SER A 103 6.80 -6.14 12.99
CA SER A 103 6.90 -6.71 14.33
C SER A 103 8.32 -7.23 14.52
N SER A 104 9.31 -6.43 14.14
CA SER A 104 10.60 -6.55 14.77
C SER A 104 10.55 -5.67 16.01
N SER A 105 10.60 -6.30 17.18
CA SER A 105 10.82 -5.68 18.49
C SER A 105 12.12 -4.84 18.53
N ASP A 106 12.88 -4.84 17.45
CA ASP A 106 14.11 -4.11 17.23
C ASP A 106 13.98 -3.25 15.95
N PRO A 107 13.83 -1.93 16.08
CA PRO A 107 13.81 -0.98 14.97
C PRO A 107 15.09 -0.99 14.12
N SER A 108 16.20 -1.52 14.64
CA SER A 108 17.49 -1.58 13.94
C SER A 108 17.44 -2.49 12.70
N LEU A 109 16.71 -3.61 12.75
CA LEU A 109 16.59 -4.54 11.62
C LEU A 109 15.87 -3.91 10.41
N LEU A 110 14.92 -3.00 10.64
CA LEU A 110 14.26 -2.27 9.56
C LEU A 110 15.23 -1.26 8.92
N VAL A 111 16.04 -0.57 9.73
CA VAL A 111 17.05 0.37 9.26
C VAL A 111 18.12 -0.35 8.44
N ASP A 112 18.60 -1.49 8.91
CA ASP A 112 19.63 -2.29 8.22
C ASP A 112 19.12 -2.85 6.89
N ASN A 113 17.87 -3.32 6.83
CA ASN A 113 17.25 -3.79 5.58
C ASN A 113 17.05 -2.65 4.58
N LEU A 114 16.59 -1.49 5.05
CA LEU A 114 16.43 -0.30 4.21
C LEU A 114 17.76 0.21 3.67
N GLU A 115 18.82 0.19 4.48
CA GLU A 115 20.17 0.57 4.06
C GLU A 115 20.71 -0.39 2.99
N GLN A 116 20.51 -1.69 3.15
CA GLN A 116 20.89 -2.69 2.15
C GLN A 116 20.15 -2.51 0.83
N ILE A 117 18.82 -2.31 0.87
CA ILE A 117 18.00 -2.08 -0.33
C ILE A 117 18.43 -0.77 -1.02
N THR A 118 18.63 0.29 -0.25
CA THR A 118 19.07 1.59 -0.78
C THR A 118 20.43 1.46 -1.47
N THR A 119 21.37 0.73 -0.86
CA THR A 119 22.70 0.50 -1.43
C THR A 119 22.63 -0.33 -2.72
N ALA A 120 21.81 -1.38 -2.75
CA ALA A 120 21.62 -2.21 -3.94
C ALA A 120 21.05 -1.40 -5.12
N LEU A 121 20.03 -0.57 -4.87
CA LEU A 121 19.42 0.28 -5.89
C LEU A 121 20.38 1.36 -6.40
N VAL A 122 21.18 1.96 -5.53
CA VAL A 122 22.21 2.93 -5.93
C VAL A 122 23.26 2.28 -6.84
N GLN A 123 23.71 1.07 -6.48
CA GLN A 123 24.69 0.34 -7.29
C GLN A 123 24.14 -0.02 -8.68
N GLU A 124 22.89 -0.45 -8.74
CA GLU A 124 22.23 -0.75 -10.01
C GLU A 124 22.16 0.50 -10.89
N ASN A 125 21.73 1.64 -10.34
CA ASN A 125 21.68 2.90 -11.07
C ASN A 125 23.05 3.33 -11.63
N LEU A 126 24.12 3.17 -10.85
CA LEU A 126 25.47 3.48 -11.32
C LEU A 126 25.89 2.58 -12.49
N SER A 127 25.52 1.29 -12.45
CA SER A 127 25.83 0.38 -13.54
C SER A 127 25.11 0.77 -14.84
N TRP A 128 23.85 1.21 -14.73
CA TRP A 128 23.08 1.72 -15.87
C TRP A 128 23.70 2.99 -16.45
N GLU A 129 24.23 3.88 -15.61
CA GLU A 129 24.92 5.10 -16.07
C GLU A 129 26.16 4.78 -16.91
N GLU A 130 26.96 3.78 -16.51
CA GLU A 130 28.10 3.33 -17.29
C GLU A 130 27.69 2.74 -18.66
N GLU A 131 26.60 1.97 -18.70
CA GLU A 131 26.07 1.43 -19.95
C GLU A 131 25.59 2.53 -20.91
N LEU A 132 24.93 3.57 -20.38
CA LEU A 132 24.51 4.71 -21.17
C LEU A 132 25.69 5.46 -21.79
N VAL A 133 26.80 5.62 -21.07
CA VAL A 133 28.03 6.21 -21.61
C VAL A 133 28.58 5.38 -22.78
N LYS A 134 28.58 4.05 -22.65
CA LYS A 134 29.02 3.14 -23.73
C LYS A 134 28.11 3.22 -24.95
N ILE A 135 26.80 3.26 -24.75
CA ILE A 135 25.81 3.40 -25.84
C ILE A 135 25.98 4.76 -26.53
N GLN A 136 26.15 5.84 -25.77
CA GLN A 136 26.36 7.18 -26.32
C GLN A 136 27.66 7.28 -27.14
N ALA A 137 28.75 6.66 -26.66
CA ALA A 137 30.00 6.59 -27.42
C ALA A 137 29.82 5.83 -28.76
N ARG A 138 29.05 4.73 -28.76
CA ARG A 138 28.72 3.99 -29.99
C ARG A 138 27.85 4.80 -30.94
N LEU A 139 26.89 5.56 -30.42
CA LEU A 139 26.02 6.43 -31.21
C LEU A 139 26.84 7.50 -31.92
N ASN A 140 27.70 8.23 -31.19
CA ASN A 140 28.56 9.26 -31.78
C ASN A 140 29.42 8.70 -32.92
N LYS A 141 29.99 7.51 -32.73
CA LYS A 141 30.78 6.83 -33.77
C LYS A 141 29.95 6.45 -35.01
N LEU A 142 28.68 6.09 -34.83
CA LEU A 142 27.76 5.82 -35.94
C LEU A 142 27.31 7.11 -36.64
N GLU A 143 27.05 8.18 -35.88
CA GLU A 143 26.73 9.50 -36.43
C GLU A 143 27.88 10.08 -37.24
N GLU A 144 29.12 9.96 -36.75
CA GLU A 144 30.32 10.35 -37.51
C GLU A 144 30.44 9.55 -38.82
N LYS A 145 30.19 8.24 -38.79
CA LYS A 145 30.20 7.41 -40.00
C LYS A 145 29.08 7.78 -40.98
N ALA A 146 27.89 8.09 -40.48
CA ALA A 146 26.77 8.52 -41.31
C ALA A 146 27.07 9.86 -42.02
N LYS A 147 27.81 10.77 -41.37
CA LYS A 147 28.20 12.07 -41.92
C LYS A 147 29.25 11.98 -43.03
N VAL A 148 29.99 10.87 -43.12
CA VAL A 148 31.06 10.63 -44.09
C VAL A 148 30.54 9.91 -45.35
N LEU A 149 29.30 9.44 -45.37
CA LEU A 149 28.70 8.83 -46.56
C LEU A 149 28.33 9.94 -47.58
N PRO A 150 28.87 9.91 -48.81
CA PRO A 150 28.45 10.83 -49.87
C PRO A 150 27.02 10.50 -50.33
N ASN A 151 26.24 11.56 -50.64
CA ASN A 151 24.90 11.47 -51.22
C ASN A 151 24.86 10.66 -52.53
#